data_AF-A0A7V9VF17-F1
#
_entry.id   AF-A0A7V9VF17-F1
#
_cell.length_a   1.000
_cell.length_b   1.000
_cell.length_c   1.000
_cell.angle_alpha   90.00
_cell.angle_beta   90.00
_cell.angle_gamma   90.00
#
_symmetry.space_group_name_H-M   'P 1'
#
loop_
_entity.id
_entity.type
_entity.pdbx_description
1 polymer ?
#
loop_
_entity_poly.entity_id
_entity_poly.type
_entity_poly.pdbx_seq_one_letter_code
_entity_poly.pdbx_strand_id
1 'polypeptide(L)'
;MADSTRKFGSLFDEYTAGSISRRDFTNRAMALGVGFPVVAFLLRTADARAAAPAGAKIHMGTRAQDAPNQVPAAGAEGKTRGQDGELRLLQWQATTQMSAHFATGTKDFLAADLVTEPLMRYLPDGTLIPNLITEVPTVENGMLAEDLTSVTFTLLPDVVWSDGEPFTANDVVFTRDMIVGSVDTASISVNYEVWLPVASAEATDDLTVQVTYAEPNLNWYAPFTGGVNGAIYPRHYVEANGIDVMLQAPIGTGPYVVESFAPSDQVIFQANPNYRFPDKPYFATVNLKGGGEAASAAQA
;
A
#
# COMPACT_ATOMS: atom_id res chain seq x y z
N MET A 1 -24.01 -30.33 1.41
CA MET A 1 -22.66 -29.71 1.42
C MET A 1 -21.95 -29.82 2.78
N ALA A 2 -22.64 -29.78 3.93
CA ALA A 2 -22.00 -29.87 5.26
C ALA A 2 -21.19 -31.15 5.55
N ASP A 3 -21.51 -32.28 4.89
CA ASP A 3 -20.82 -33.57 5.10
C ASP A 3 -19.46 -33.65 4.36
N SER A 4 -19.32 -33.00 3.20
CA SER A 4 -18.06 -33.01 2.43
C SER A 4 -16.96 -32.20 3.12
N THR A 5 -17.33 -31.05 3.70
CA THR A 5 -16.40 -30.17 4.43
C THR A 5 -15.81 -30.85 5.67
N ARG A 6 -16.62 -31.63 6.41
CA ARG A 6 -16.11 -32.44 7.54
C ARG A 6 -15.15 -33.54 7.09
N LYS A 7 -15.49 -34.24 6.01
CA LYS A 7 -14.66 -35.31 5.44
C LYS A 7 -13.32 -34.80 4.92
N PHE A 8 -13.29 -33.57 4.41
CA PHE A 8 -12.04 -32.95 3.97
C PHE A 8 -11.16 -32.50 5.14
N GLY A 9 -11.75 -31.92 6.19
CA GLY A 9 -11.02 -31.54 7.41
C GLY A 9 -10.31 -32.73 8.05
N SER A 10 -11.03 -33.84 8.25
CA SER A 10 -10.43 -35.07 8.82
C SER A 10 -9.32 -35.64 7.94
N LEU A 11 -9.46 -35.54 6.62
CA LEU A 11 -8.45 -36.00 5.68
C LEU A 11 -7.16 -35.17 5.74
N PHE A 12 -7.27 -33.86 5.96
CA PHE A 12 -6.11 -32.98 6.14
C PHE A 12 -5.41 -33.22 7.48
N ASP A 13 -6.17 -33.52 8.54
CA ASP A 13 -5.62 -33.90 9.84
C ASP A 13 -4.84 -35.23 9.75
N GLU A 14 -5.38 -36.24 9.05
CA GLU A 14 -4.66 -37.50 8.76
C GLU A 14 -3.32 -37.23 8.05
N TYR A 15 -3.30 -36.34 7.07
CA TYR A 15 -2.09 -36.00 6.34
C TYR A 15 -1.06 -35.28 7.21
N THR A 16 -1.47 -34.27 7.98
CA THR A 16 -0.57 -33.49 8.85
C THR A 16 -0.08 -34.30 10.06
N ALA A 17 -0.85 -35.29 10.52
CA ALA A 17 -0.42 -36.29 11.51
C ALA A 17 0.54 -37.35 10.93
N GLY A 18 0.76 -37.36 9.61
CA GLY A 18 1.64 -38.31 8.93
C GLY A 18 1.04 -39.71 8.75
N SER A 19 -0.26 -39.91 8.98
CA SER A 19 -0.91 -41.21 8.85
C SER A 19 -1.20 -41.59 7.39
N ILE A 20 -1.19 -40.63 6.47
CA ILE A 20 -1.35 -40.86 5.02
C ILE A 20 -0.28 -40.12 4.22
N SER A 21 0.09 -40.68 3.07
CA SER A 21 1.10 -40.08 2.19
C SER A 21 0.56 -38.86 1.43
N ARG A 22 1.45 -37.98 0.98
CA ARG A 22 1.14 -36.84 0.07
C ARG A 22 0.30 -37.26 -1.14
N ARG A 23 0.64 -38.40 -1.74
CA ARG A 23 -0.08 -38.97 -2.89
C ARG A 23 -1.49 -39.42 -2.51
N ASP A 24 -1.64 -40.03 -1.33
CA ASP A 24 -2.93 -40.52 -0.86
C ASP A 24 -3.88 -39.37 -0.47
N PHE A 25 -3.35 -38.35 0.22
CA PHE A 25 -4.08 -37.10 0.47
C PHE A 25 -4.54 -36.43 -0.82
N THR A 26 -3.66 -36.31 -1.82
CA THR A 26 -3.98 -35.68 -3.11
C THR A 26 -5.12 -36.39 -3.83
N ASN A 27 -5.07 -37.73 -3.90
CA ASN A 27 -6.09 -38.53 -4.57
C ASN A 27 -7.44 -38.46 -3.84
N ARG A 28 -7.43 -38.56 -2.51
CA ARG A 28 -8.65 -38.52 -1.68
C ARG A 28 -9.27 -37.12 -1.64
N ALA A 29 -8.47 -36.06 -1.63
CA ALA A 29 -8.94 -34.68 -1.67
C ALA A 29 -9.60 -34.33 -3.01
N MET A 30 -8.98 -34.74 -4.13
CA MET A 30 -9.57 -34.53 -5.45
C MET A 30 -10.86 -35.35 -5.63
N ALA A 31 -10.94 -36.56 -5.07
CA ALA A 31 -12.18 -37.37 -5.06
C ALA A 31 -13.32 -36.73 -4.25
N LEU A 32 -13.00 -35.84 -3.29
CA LEU A 32 -13.97 -35.03 -2.55
C LEU A 32 -14.34 -33.71 -3.28
N GLY A 33 -13.83 -33.49 -4.50
CA GLY A 33 -14.11 -32.32 -5.32
C GLY A 33 -13.23 -31.10 -5.03
N VAL A 34 -12.14 -31.26 -4.26
CA VAL A 34 -11.20 -30.16 -4.00
C VAL A 34 -10.28 -29.97 -5.20
N GLY A 35 -10.29 -28.76 -5.76
CA GLY A 35 -9.45 -28.41 -6.90
C GLY A 35 -7.96 -28.54 -6.58
N PHE A 36 -7.18 -28.99 -7.57
CA PHE A 36 -5.74 -29.20 -7.43
C PHE A 36 -4.96 -27.97 -6.88
N PRO A 37 -5.28 -26.70 -7.22
CA PRO A 37 -4.60 -25.55 -6.63
C PRO A 37 -4.73 -25.47 -5.10
N VAL A 38 -5.90 -25.81 -4.56
CA VAL A 38 -6.15 -25.83 -3.10
C VAL A 38 -5.40 -26.98 -2.45
N VAL A 39 -5.38 -28.16 -3.08
CA VAL A 39 -4.58 -29.30 -2.61
C VAL A 39 -3.09 -28.98 -2.60
N ALA A 40 -2.57 -28.37 -3.68
CA ALA A 40 -1.17 -27.98 -3.80
C ALA A 40 -0.77 -26.91 -2.78
N PHE A 41 -1.65 -25.94 -2.53
CA PHE A 41 -1.47 -24.94 -1.48
C PHE A 41 -1.35 -25.60 -0.10
N LEU A 42 -2.30 -26.46 0.27
CA LEU A 42 -2.31 -27.12 1.58
C LEU A 42 -1.07 -28.00 1.81
N LEU A 43 -0.64 -28.75 0.80
CA LEU A 43 0.61 -29.52 0.86
C LEU A 43 1.82 -28.62 1.14
N ARG A 44 1.94 -27.49 0.45
CA ARG A 44 3.03 -26.53 0.67
C ARG A 44 2.98 -25.90 2.07
N THR A 45 1.79 -25.59 2.58
CA THR A 45 1.65 -25.05 3.94
C THR A 45 2.03 -26.07 5.02
N ALA A 46 1.71 -27.34 4.82
CA ALA A 46 2.08 -28.42 5.73
C ALA A 46 3.60 -28.66 5.72
N ASP A 47 4.22 -28.70 4.53
CA ASP A 47 5.67 -28.81 4.37
C ASP A 47 6.40 -27.64 5.05
N ALA A 48 5.90 -26.40 4.86
CA ALA A 48 6.46 -25.20 5.49
C ALA A 48 6.32 -25.23 7.03
N ARG A 49 5.21 -25.78 7.55
CA ARG A 49 4.98 -25.94 8.99
C ARG A 49 5.89 -27.01 9.60
N ALA A 50 6.17 -28.09 8.86
CA ALA A 50 7.09 -29.14 9.29
C ALA A 50 8.57 -28.69 9.28
N ALA A 51 8.92 -27.74 8.41
CA ALA A 51 10.27 -27.16 8.32
C ALA A 51 10.53 -26.04 9.36
N ALA A 52 9.51 -25.60 10.10
CA ALA A 52 9.65 -24.52 11.08
C ALA A 52 10.19 -25.03 12.43
N PRO A 53 11.07 -24.28 13.13
CA PRO A 53 11.62 -24.70 14.42
C PRO A 53 10.52 -24.87 15.48
N ALA A 54 10.71 -25.81 16.42
CA ALA A 54 9.73 -26.12 17.46
C ALA A 54 9.38 -24.87 18.29
N GLY A 55 8.11 -24.47 18.26
CA GLY A 55 7.62 -23.23 18.89
C GLY A 55 7.33 -22.08 17.91
N ALA A 56 7.74 -22.21 16.64
CA ALA A 56 7.31 -21.29 15.58
C ALA A 56 5.81 -21.45 15.33
N LYS A 57 5.03 -20.48 15.79
CA LYS A 57 3.62 -20.38 15.42
C LYS A 57 3.56 -19.79 14.01
N ILE A 58 3.23 -20.62 13.03
CA ILE A 58 2.70 -20.11 11.75
C ILE A 58 1.33 -19.51 12.08
N HIS A 59 1.31 -18.20 12.29
CA HIS A 59 0.09 -17.45 12.53
C HIS A 59 -0.51 -17.07 11.19
N MET A 60 -1.55 -17.80 10.75
CA MET A 60 -2.56 -17.20 9.89
C MET A 60 -3.48 -16.40 10.81
N GLY A 61 -3.30 -15.08 10.81
CA GLY A 61 -3.99 -14.15 11.70
C GLY A 61 -3.48 -14.21 13.14
N THR A 62 -2.51 -13.37 13.47
CA THR A 62 -2.21 -13.04 14.86
C THR A 62 -3.29 -12.11 15.39
N ARG A 63 -3.86 -12.44 16.57
CA ARG A 63 -4.52 -11.44 17.41
C ARG A 63 -3.58 -10.25 17.59
N ALA A 64 -4.13 -9.05 17.42
CA ALA A 64 -3.48 -7.78 17.72
C ALA A 64 -2.74 -7.88 19.07
N GLN A 65 -1.43 -7.66 19.04
CA GLN A 65 -0.77 -7.12 20.21
C GLN A 65 -1.28 -5.70 20.38
N ASP A 66 -1.48 -5.24 21.62
CA ASP A 66 -1.74 -3.85 21.96
C ASP A 66 -0.52 -2.98 21.61
N ALA A 67 -0.13 -2.95 20.33
CA ALA A 67 0.89 -2.06 19.80
C ALA A 67 0.20 -0.74 19.43
N PRO A 68 0.78 0.42 19.79
CA PRO A 68 0.23 1.70 19.37
C PRO A 68 0.12 1.74 17.84
N ASN A 69 -1.04 2.15 17.32
CA ASN A 69 -1.38 2.33 15.90
C ASN A 69 -0.54 3.46 15.25
N GLN A 70 0.78 3.38 15.34
CA GLN A 70 1.70 4.41 14.88
C GLN A 70 2.86 3.77 14.11
N VAL A 71 3.43 4.54 13.17
CA VAL A 71 4.70 4.21 12.52
C VAL A 71 5.75 3.99 13.62
N PRO A 72 6.54 2.89 13.60
CA PRO A 72 7.52 2.61 14.63
C PRO A 72 8.43 3.82 14.92
N ALA A 73 8.50 4.23 16.19
CA ALA A 73 9.34 5.34 16.63
C ALA A 73 10.84 4.98 16.76
N ALA A 74 11.15 3.67 16.81
CA ALA A 74 12.48 3.17 17.10
C ALA A 74 13.46 3.28 15.91
N GLY A 75 14.70 3.69 16.17
CA GLY A 75 15.81 3.73 15.21
C GLY A 75 16.15 5.11 14.66
N ALA A 76 15.37 6.13 15.04
CA ALA A 76 15.55 7.54 14.67
C ALA A 76 16.00 8.43 15.85
N GLU A 77 16.18 7.87 17.05
CA GLU A 77 16.48 8.66 18.25
C GLU A 77 17.83 9.38 18.13
N GLY A 78 17.82 10.70 18.33
CA GLY A 78 19.02 11.55 18.28
C GLY A 78 19.58 11.76 16.86
N LYS A 79 18.85 11.34 15.83
CA LYS A 79 19.21 11.58 14.44
C LYS A 79 18.50 12.82 13.90
N THR A 80 19.14 13.54 12.99
CA THR A 80 18.52 14.67 12.29
C THR A 80 18.20 14.30 10.84
N ARG A 81 17.30 15.06 10.21
CA ARG A 81 17.00 14.90 8.78
C ARG A 81 18.28 15.01 7.94
N GLY A 82 18.45 14.07 7.01
CA GLY A 82 19.56 14.06 6.07
C GLY A 82 20.94 14.03 6.73
N GLN A 83 21.04 13.50 7.95
CA GLN A 83 22.30 13.42 8.67
C GLN A 83 23.28 12.43 8.01
N ASP A 84 22.75 11.34 7.46
CA ASP A 84 23.58 10.34 6.76
C ASP A 84 23.65 10.63 5.26
N GLY A 85 24.61 10.01 4.58
CA GLY A 85 24.86 10.18 3.15
C GLY A 85 23.82 9.51 2.25
N GLU A 86 24.30 8.86 1.20
CA GLU A 86 23.46 8.23 0.18
C GLU A 86 23.03 6.81 0.62
N LEU A 87 21.72 6.56 0.60
CA LEU A 87 21.18 5.21 0.59
C LEU A 87 21.03 4.73 -0.85
N ARG A 88 21.71 3.63 -1.20
CA ARG A 88 21.60 3.01 -2.52
C ARG A 88 20.62 1.84 -2.47
N LEU A 89 19.59 1.91 -3.29
CA LEU A 89 18.59 0.85 -3.45
C LEU A 89 18.71 0.27 -4.85
N LEU A 90 19.02 -1.03 -4.95
CA LEU A 90 19.09 -1.72 -6.23
C LEU A 90 17.79 -2.47 -6.52
N GLN A 91 17.24 -2.28 -7.71
CA GLN A 91 16.05 -2.97 -8.21
C GLN A 91 16.38 -3.76 -9.47
N TRP A 92 15.82 -4.97 -9.57
CA TRP A 92 16.00 -5.86 -10.73
C TRP A 92 15.29 -5.33 -12.00
N GLN A 93 14.28 -4.47 -11.84
CA GLN A 93 13.71 -3.66 -12.94
C GLN A 93 13.91 -2.19 -12.65
N ALA A 94 14.25 -1.43 -13.67
CA ALA A 94 14.41 0.01 -13.55
C ALA A 94 13.07 0.75 -13.61
N THR A 95 12.93 1.76 -12.76
CA THR A 95 11.79 2.68 -12.76
C THR A 95 11.65 3.33 -14.14
N THR A 96 10.47 3.25 -14.73
CA THR A 96 10.17 3.83 -16.04
C THR A 96 9.35 5.11 -15.93
N GLN A 97 8.67 5.30 -14.80
CA GLN A 97 7.94 6.50 -14.44
C GLN A 97 7.75 6.58 -12.92
N MET A 98 7.31 7.75 -12.46
CA MET A 98 7.25 8.11 -11.04
C MET A 98 5.83 8.23 -10.48
N SER A 99 4.82 7.78 -11.22
CA SER A 99 3.41 7.85 -10.82
C SER A 99 2.91 6.49 -10.34
N ALA A 100 2.26 6.46 -9.17
CA ALA A 100 1.56 5.27 -8.70
C ALA A 100 0.34 4.97 -9.58
N HIS A 101 -0.47 5.99 -9.92
CA HIS A 101 -1.70 5.78 -10.70
C HIS A 101 -1.50 5.40 -12.15
N PHE A 102 -0.30 5.57 -12.71
CA PHE A 102 0.02 5.17 -14.09
C PHE A 102 1.11 4.09 -14.17
N ALA A 103 1.49 3.53 -13.02
CA ALA A 103 2.58 2.57 -12.89
C ALA A 103 2.41 1.38 -13.83
N THR A 104 3.52 0.94 -14.44
CA THR A 104 3.55 -0.24 -15.31
C THR A 104 4.07 -1.49 -14.60
N GLY A 105 4.27 -1.39 -13.29
CA GLY A 105 4.71 -2.49 -12.42
C GLY A 105 5.29 -1.99 -11.11
N THR A 106 5.66 -2.94 -10.24
CA THR A 106 6.15 -2.68 -8.87
C THR A 106 7.28 -1.66 -8.78
N LYS A 107 8.19 -1.65 -9.77
CA LYS A 107 9.31 -0.70 -9.85
C LYS A 107 8.89 0.78 -9.86
N ASP A 108 7.72 1.09 -10.41
CA ASP A 108 7.20 2.46 -10.49
C ASP A 108 6.49 2.82 -9.17
N PHE A 109 5.70 1.89 -8.61
CA PHE A 109 5.08 2.06 -7.28
C PHE A 109 6.12 2.32 -6.18
N LEU A 110 7.20 1.54 -6.15
CA LEU A 110 8.25 1.68 -5.14
C LEU A 110 8.97 3.03 -5.22
N ALA A 111 9.11 3.58 -6.42
CA ALA A 111 9.71 4.90 -6.61
C ALA A 111 8.72 6.01 -6.22
N ALA A 112 7.46 5.89 -6.62
CA ALA A 112 6.40 6.85 -6.32
C ALA A 112 6.08 6.95 -4.81
N ASP A 113 6.16 5.85 -4.07
CA ASP A 113 5.85 5.80 -2.61
C ASP A 113 6.89 6.52 -1.74
N LEU A 114 8.05 6.91 -2.30
CA LEU A 114 9.02 7.80 -1.62
C LEU A 114 8.62 9.28 -1.66
N VAL A 115 7.74 9.64 -2.60
CA VAL A 115 7.35 11.03 -2.89
C VAL A 115 5.89 11.26 -2.52
N THR A 116 4.99 10.42 -3.02
CA THR A 116 3.54 10.52 -2.80
C THR A 116 3.10 9.59 -1.68
N GLU A 117 2.07 9.99 -0.95
CA GLU A 117 1.60 9.23 0.20
C GLU A 117 0.09 9.00 0.17
N PRO A 118 -0.38 7.86 0.71
CA PRO A 118 -1.78 7.58 0.92
C PRO A 118 -2.32 8.16 2.24
N LEU A 119 -3.65 8.23 2.37
CA LEU A 119 -4.30 8.60 3.62
C LEU A 119 -4.01 7.60 4.75
N MET A 120 -3.96 6.31 4.41
CA MET A 120 -3.69 5.21 5.35
C MET A 120 -2.58 4.29 4.82
N ARG A 121 -1.95 3.54 5.73
CA ARG A 121 -1.00 2.47 5.38
C ARG A 121 -1.38 1.14 6.04
N TYR A 122 -0.87 0.05 5.48
CA TYR A 122 -0.95 -1.27 6.10
C TYR A 122 0.32 -1.54 6.91
N LEU A 123 0.15 -2.08 8.10
CA LEU A 123 1.22 -2.81 8.79
C LEU A 123 1.41 -4.19 8.13
N PRO A 124 2.54 -4.88 8.40
CA PRO A 124 2.81 -6.19 7.81
C PRO A 124 1.76 -7.27 8.11
N ASP A 125 0.99 -7.11 9.18
CA ASP A 125 -0.12 -8.00 9.55
C ASP A 125 -1.47 -7.62 8.91
N GLY A 126 -1.48 -6.56 8.09
CA GLY A 126 -2.68 -6.04 7.42
C GLY A 126 -3.44 -4.98 8.23
N THR A 127 -2.99 -4.63 9.43
CA THR A 127 -3.63 -3.58 10.23
C THR A 127 -3.55 -2.23 9.53
N LEU A 128 -4.68 -1.53 9.44
CA LEU A 128 -4.74 -0.16 8.93
C LEU A 128 -4.21 0.81 9.97
N ILE A 129 -3.33 1.71 9.54
CA ILE A 129 -2.82 2.81 10.36
C ILE A 129 -3.01 4.15 9.64
N PRO A 130 -3.24 5.25 10.38
CA PRO A 130 -3.32 6.57 9.79
C PRO A 130 -1.97 7.00 9.22
N ASN A 131 -1.98 7.77 8.12
CA ASN A 131 -0.76 8.34 7.55
C ASN A 131 -0.88 9.84 7.24
N LEU A 132 -1.90 10.25 6.49
CA LEU A 132 -2.25 11.67 6.23
C LEU A 132 -3.58 12.07 6.89
N ILE A 133 -4.12 11.21 7.74
CA ILE A 133 -5.35 11.43 8.52
C ILE A 133 -5.05 11.33 10.00
N THR A 134 -5.93 11.86 10.85
CA THR A 134 -5.78 11.85 12.30
C THR A 134 -5.98 10.45 12.89
N GLU A 135 -6.93 9.69 12.39
CA GLU A 135 -7.27 8.34 12.83
C GLU A 135 -7.93 7.52 11.71
N VAL A 136 -7.90 6.19 11.82
CA VAL A 136 -8.58 5.30 10.87
C VAL A 136 -10.10 5.37 11.10
N PRO A 137 -10.92 5.60 10.07
CA PRO A 137 -12.37 5.60 10.23
C PRO A 137 -12.90 4.24 10.70
N THR A 138 -13.82 4.27 11.66
CA THR A 138 -14.53 3.09 12.17
C THR A 138 -15.98 3.44 12.43
N VAL A 139 -16.81 2.42 12.63
CA VAL A 139 -18.20 2.64 13.07
C VAL A 139 -18.21 3.22 14.49
N GLU A 140 -17.27 2.79 15.35
CA GLU A 140 -17.20 3.19 16.76
C GLU A 140 -16.86 4.68 16.96
N ASN A 141 -15.97 5.24 16.14
CA ASN A 141 -15.67 6.68 16.14
C ASN A 141 -16.65 7.50 15.27
N GLY A 142 -17.65 6.86 14.66
CA GLY A 142 -18.68 7.51 13.86
C GLY A 142 -18.20 8.02 12.49
N MET A 143 -16.97 7.73 12.10
CA MET A 143 -16.41 8.17 10.82
C MET A 143 -16.73 7.22 9.67
N LEU A 144 -17.09 5.97 9.95
CA LEU A 144 -17.62 5.01 8.96
C LEU A 144 -19.10 4.74 9.27
N ALA A 145 -19.96 4.89 8.27
CA ALA A 145 -21.39 4.59 8.44
C ALA A 145 -21.63 3.09 8.69
N GLU A 146 -22.62 2.76 9.53
CA GLU A 146 -23.00 1.37 9.86
C GLU A 146 -23.40 0.55 8.62
N ASP A 147 -23.95 1.21 7.60
CA ASP A 147 -24.35 0.59 6.33
C ASP A 147 -23.21 0.50 5.31
N LEU A 148 -22.01 0.98 5.67
CA LEU A 148 -20.80 0.99 4.83
C LEU A 148 -20.95 1.77 3.50
N THR A 149 -21.89 2.73 3.45
CA THR A 149 -22.13 3.55 2.26
C THR A 149 -21.40 4.88 2.29
N SER A 150 -20.85 5.29 3.43
CA SER A 150 -20.07 6.52 3.53
C SER A 150 -18.97 6.44 4.58
N VAL A 151 -17.89 7.19 4.34
CA VAL A 151 -16.76 7.34 5.26
C VAL A 151 -16.27 8.78 5.26
N THR A 152 -15.99 9.31 6.44
CA THR A 152 -15.42 10.64 6.65
C THR A 152 -13.95 10.49 7.01
N PHE A 153 -13.08 11.26 6.36
CA PHE A 153 -11.67 11.36 6.71
C PHE A 153 -11.37 12.75 7.26
N THR A 154 -10.68 12.79 8.40
CA THR A 154 -10.10 14.03 8.94
C THR A 154 -8.61 14.03 8.67
N LEU A 155 -8.15 14.95 7.85
CA LEU A 155 -6.76 15.11 7.43
C LEU A 155 -5.91 15.66 8.58
N LEU A 156 -4.62 15.34 8.55
CA LEU A 156 -3.65 15.95 9.47
C LEU A 156 -3.52 17.46 9.17
N PRO A 157 -3.53 18.33 10.19
CA PRO A 157 -3.25 19.75 10.00
C PRO A 157 -1.78 19.98 9.65
N ASP A 158 -1.50 21.13 9.06
CA ASP A 158 -0.14 21.65 8.78
C ASP A 158 0.73 20.73 7.88
N VAL A 159 0.13 19.78 7.19
CA VAL A 159 0.80 19.03 6.13
C VAL A 159 0.89 19.91 4.89
N VAL A 160 2.09 19.96 4.31
CA VAL A 160 2.36 20.69 3.07
C VAL A 160 2.92 19.73 2.03
N TRP A 161 2.65 20.04 0.78
CA TRP A 161 3.34 19.45 -0.37
C TRP A 161 4.81 19.86 -0.37
N SER A 162 5.66 19.14 -1.10
CA SER A 162 7.09 19.43 -1.14
C SER A 162 7.45 20.82 -1.70
N ASP A 163 6.56 21.45 -2.45
CA ASP A 163 6.69 22.85 -2.91
C ASP A 163 6.24 23.90 -1.87
N GLY A 164 5.68 23.46 -0.74
CA GLY A 164 5.23 24.31 0.36
C GLY A 164 3.75 24.65 0.35
N GLU A 165 3.00 24.27 -0.70
CA GLU A 165 1.55 24.49 -0.74
C GLU A 165 0.83 23.60 0.28
N PRO A 166 -0.25 24.05 0.95
CA PRO A 166 -0.99 23.24 1.90
C PRO A 166 -1.60 21.98 1.26
N PHE A 167 -1.51 20.85 1.96
CA PHE A 167 -2.27 19.64 1.64
C PHE A 167 -3.69 19.76 2.19
N THR A 168 -4.71 19.60 1.34
CA THR A 168 -6.11 19.83 1.72
C THR A 168 -7.05 18.71 1.24
N ALA A 169 -8.28 18.73 1.77
CA ALA A 169 -9.39 17.87 1.35
C ALA A 169 -9.65 17.94 -0.16
N ASN A 170 -9.41 19.09 -0.79
CA ASN A 170 -9.57 19.27 -2.23
C ASN A 170 -8.61 18.42 -3.06
N ASP A 171 -7.43 18.07 -2.53
CA ASP A 171 -6.48 17.18 -3.22
C ASP A 171 -6.99 15.74 -3.27
N VAL A 172 -7.70 15.30 -2.22
CA VAL A 172 -8.32 13.97 -2.17
C VAL A 172 -9.49 13.88 -3.15
N VAL A 173 -10.35 14.91 -3.17
CA VAL A 173 -11.47 15.01 -4.13
C VAL A 173 -10.94 15.01 -5.56
N PHE A 174 -9.94 15.85 -5.83
CA PHE A 174 -9.28 15.91 -7.13
C PHE A 174 -8.71 14.55 -7.56
N THR A 175 -8.01 13.87 -6.66
CA THR A 175 -7.41 12.57 -6.96
C THR A 175 -8.47 11.54 -7.34
N ARG A 176 -9.57 11.48 -6.59
CA ARG A 176 -10.71 10.63 -6.93
C ARG A 176 -11.25 10.95 -8.32
N ASP A 177 -11.52 12.23 -8.60
CA ASP A 177 -12.11 12.66 -9.87
C ASP A 177 -11.17 12.46 -11.06
N MET A 178 -9.87 12.59 -10.85
CA MET A 178 -8.85 12.29 -11.85
C MET A 178 -8.80 10.80 -12.20
N ILE A 179 -9.05 9.93 -11.22
CA ILE A 179 -9.04 8.47 -11.39
C ILE A 179 -10.36 7.95 -11.97
N VAL A 180 -11.53 8.38 -11.49
CA VAL A 180 -12.83 7.80 -11.92
C VAL A 180 -13.80 8.78 -12.57
N GLY A 181 -13.47 10.07 -12.62
CA GLY A 181 -14.32 11.12 -13.18
C GLY A 181 -14.23 11.23 -14.70
N SER A 182 -14.79 12.31 -15.25
CA SER A 182 -14.82 12.57 -16.70
C SER A 182 -13.53 13.19 -17.23
N VAL A 183 -12.44 13.14 -16.48
CA VAL A 183 -11.13 13.60 -16.92
C VAL A 183 -10.60 12.58 -17.92
N ASP A 184 -9.96 13.01 -19.01
CA ASP A 184 -9.41 12.15 -20.07
C ASP A 184 -8.46 11.03 -19.53
N THR A 185 -8.03 11.14 -18.27
CA THR A 185 -7.11 10.25 -17.56
C THR A 185 -7.78 9.10 -16.83
N ALA A 186 -9.09 9.13 -16.59
CA ALA A 186 -9.75 8.18 -15.69
C ALA A 186 -9.60 6.73 -16.16
N SER A 187 -9.71 6.48 -17.47
CA SER A 187 -9.52 5.15 -18.06
C SER A 187 -8.06 4.69 -18.16
N ILE A 188 -7.10 5.56 -17.85
CA ILE A 188 -5.66 5.31 -17.96
C ILE A 188 -5.09 4.88 -16.60
N SER A 189 -5.74 5.24 -15.49
CA SER A 189 -5.26 4.84 -14.16
C SER A 189 -5.29 3.33 -14.01
N VAL A 190 -4.16 2.74 -13.61
CA VAL A 190 -4.06 1.30 -13.34
C VAL A 190 -4.82 0.88 -12.07
N ASN A 191 -5.21 1.85 -11.25
CA ASN A 191 -5.94 1.64 -10.00
C ASN A 191 -7.45 1.93 -10.13
N TYR A 192 -7.93 2.26 -11.34
CA TYR A 192 -9.31 2.65 -11.62
C TYR A 192 -10.35 1.72 -10.96
N GLU A 193 -10.19 0.40 -11.09
CA GLU A 193 -11.15 -0.58 -10.57
C GLU A 193 -11.34 -0.50 -9.05
N VAL A 194 -10.27 -0.18 -8.32
CA VAL A 194 -10.32 -0.05 -6.86
C VAL A 194 -11.10 1.20 -6.46
N TRP A 195 -10.97 2.28 -7.23
CA TRP A 195 -11.64 3.56 -6.97
C TRP A 195 -13.08 3.60 -7.50
N LEU A 196 -13.44 2.74 -8.46
CA LEU A 196 -14.75 2.70 -9.11
C LEU A 196 -15.96 2.67 -8.15
N PRO A 197 -15.92 1.96 -7.01
CA PRO A 197 -17.03 1.96 -6.06
C PRO A 197 -17.29 3.31 -5.37
N VAL A 198 -16.33 4.23 -5.39
CA VAL A 198 -16.45 5.57 -4.80
C VAL A 198 -17.34 6.42 -5.71
N ALA A 199 -18.59 6.64 -5.30
CA ALA A 199 -19.58 7.40 -6.06
C ALA A 199 -19.32 8.92 -6.02
N SER A 200 -18.86 9.44 -4.89
CA SER A 200 -18.43 10.84 -4.74
C SER A 200 -17.42 11.00 -3.60
N ALA A 201 -16.65 12.08 -3.67
CA ALA A 201 -15.85 12.61 -2.57
C ALA A 201 -16.10 14.12 -2.49
N GLU A 202 -16.36 14.64 -1.30
CA GLU A 202 -16.69 16.05 -1.07
C GLU A 202 -15.82 16.61 0.04
N ALA A 203 -15.18 17.75 -0.21
CA ALA A 203 -14.49 18.52 0.81
C ALA A 203 -15.53 19.36 1.57
N THR A 204 -15.81 18.97 2.81
CA THR A 204 -16.77 19.71 3.68
C THR A 204 -16.09 20.90 4.37
N ASP A 205 -14.77 20.83 4.53
CA ASP A 205 -13.85 21.91 4.87
C ASP A 205 -12.44 21.55 4.36
N ASP A 206 -11.42 22.37 4.67
CA ASP A 206 -10.04 22.18 4.19
C ASP A 206 -9.39 20.87 4.67
N LEU A 207 -9.86 20.29 5.78
CA LEU A 207 -9.29 19.10 6.41
C LEU A 207 -10.29 17.93 6.52
N THR A 208 -11.51 18.06 6.02
CA THR A 208 -12.55 17.03 6.16
C THR A 208 -13.10 16.61 4.80
N VAL A 209 -12.89 15.34 4.45
CA VAL A 209 -13.41 14.73 3.22
C VAL A 209 -14.50 13.73 3.55
N GLN A 210 -15.70 13.93 3.01
CA GLN A 210 -16.78 12.94 3.04
C GLN A 210 -16.75 12.14 1.74
N VAL A 211 -16.58 10.82 1.84
CA VAL A 211 -16.62 9.89 0.71
C VAL A 211 -17.92 9.08 0.78
N THR A 212 -18.58 8.93 -0.37
CA THR A 212 -19.80 8.13 -0.53
C THR A 212 -19.58 7.02 -1.54
N TYR A 213 -20.05 5.81 -1.24
CA TYR A 213 -20.00 4.65 -2.12
C TYR A 213 -21.35 4.41 -2.80
N ALA A 214 -21.32 3.86 -4.01
CA ALA A 214 -22.54 3.57 -4.76
C ALA A 214 -23.40 2.47 -4.11
N GLU A 215 -22.73 1.54 -3.41
CA GLU A 215 -23.32 0.42 -2.68
C GLU A 215 -22.50 0.19 -1.39
N PRO A 216 -23.05 -0.48 -0.36
CA PRO A 216 -22.29 -0.89 0.82
C PRO A 216 -20.95 -1.55 0.45
N ASN A 217 -19.83 -0.98 0.91
CA ASN A 217 -18.50 -1.44 0.51
C ASN A 217 -17.67 -1.90 1.72
N LEU A 218 -17.46 -3.22 1.83
CA LEU A 218 -16.60 -3.82 2.85
C LEU A 218 -15.13 -3.45 2.70
N ASN A 219 -14.71 -3.04 1.49
CA ASN A 219 -13.34 -2.68 1.15
C ASN A 219 -13.20 -1.16 0.95
N TRP A 220 -13.98 -0.37 1.69
CA TRP A 220 -14.02 1.10 1.61
C TRP A 220 -12.63 1.74 1.70
N TYR A 221 -11.72 1.16 2.49
CA TYR A 221 -10.39 1.71 2.75
C TYR A 221 -9.39 1.52 1.60
N ALA A 222 -9.61 0.54 0.72
CA ALA A 222 -8.63 0.15 -0.30
C ALA A 222 -8.21 1.25 -1.29
N PRO A 223 -9.10 2.16 -1.75
CA PRO A 223 -8.72 3.27 -2.61
C PRO A 223 -7.78 4.24 -1.91
N PHE A 224 -7.80 4.33 -0.58
CA PHE A 224 -7.08 5.35 0.19
C PHE A 224 -5.88 4.80 0.96
N THR A 225 -5.52 3.53 0.75
CA THR A 225 -4.52 2.83 1.54
C THR A 225 -3.37 2.29 0.70
N GLY A 226 -2.14 2.56 1.15
CA GLY A 226 -0.90 2.02 0.58
C GLY A 226 -0.44 2.75 -0.68
N GLY A 227 0.87 2.68 -0.95
CA GLY A 227 1.52 3.41 -2.06
C GLY A 227 1.19 2.89 -3.47
N VAL A 228 0.45 1.77 -3.57
CA VAL A 228 -0.01 1.23 -4.86
C VAL A 228 -1.30 1.92 -5.27
N ASN A 229 -2.33 1.82 -4.43
CA ASN A 229 -3.68 2.28 -4.78
C ASN A 229 -3.98 3.71 -4.33
N GLY A 230 -3.38 4.13 -3.20
CA GLY A 230 -3.91 5.23 -2.40
C GLY A 230 -3.17 6.54 -2.47
N ALA A 231 -2.17 6.67 -3.34
CA ALA A 231 -1.40 7.91 -3.48
C ALA A 231 -2.34 9.10 -3.76
N ILE A 232 -2.24 10.15 -2.95
CA ILE A 232 -2.98 11.40 -3.18
C ILE A 232 -2.13 12.35 -4.01
N TYR A 233 -2.72 13.00 -5.02
CA TYR A 233 -2.03 13.87 -5.97
C TYR A 233 -2.34 15.35 -5.72
N PRO A 234 -1.34 16.24 -5.90
CA PRO A 234 -1.45 17.68 -5.70
C PRO A 234 -2.33 18.33 -6.78
N ARG A 235 -3.53 18.78 -6.40
CA ARG A 235 -4.48 19.37 -7.36
C ARG A 235 -3.88 20.56 -8.09
N HIS A 236 -3.29 21.49 -7.36
CA HIS A 236 -2.71 22.72 -7.91
C HIS A 236 -1.61 22.44 -8.93
N TYR A 237 -0.75 21.47 -8.65
CA TYR A 237 0.38 21.13 -9.51
C TYR A 237 -0.06 20.43 -10.79
N VAL A 238 -1.02 19.50 -10.67
CA VAL A 238 -1.56 18.79 -11.84
C VAL A 238 -2.40 19.72 -12.72
N GLU A 239 -3.22 20.59 -12.14
CA GLU A 239 -3.99 21.58 -12.91
C GLU A 239 -3.09 22.55 -13.68
N ALA A 240 -1.96 22.96 -13.09
CA ALA A 240 -1.04 23.91 -13.71
C ALA A 240 -0.17 23.29 -14.83
N ASN A 241 0.19 22.01 -14.71
CA ASN A 241 1.20 21.38 -15.57
C ASN A 241 0.66 20.23 -16.45
N GLY A 242 -0.56 19.77 -16.17
CA GLY A 242 -1.10 18.54 -16.73
C GLY A 242 -0.61 17.30 -15.99
N ILE A 243 -1.33 16.18 -16.13
CA ILE A 243 -1.09 14.95 -15.36
C ILE A 243 0.28 14.32 -15.61
N ASP A 244 0.83 14.48 -16.82
CA ASP A 244 2.08 13.86 -17.25
C ASP A 244 3.28 14.31 -16.41
N VAL A 245 3.17 15.45 -15.73
CA VAL A 245 4.20 15.93 -14.80
C VAL A 245 4.48 14.91 -13.69
N MET A 246 3.44 14.19 -13.22
CA MET A 246 3.55 13.18 -12.18
C MET A 246 4.32 11.93 -12.64
N LEU A 247 4.46 11.72 -13.96
CA LEU A 247 5.22 10.60 -14.51
C LEU A 247 6.73 10.80 -14.39
N GLN A 248 7.20 12.05 -14.30
CA GLN A 248 8.63 12.38 -14.38
C GLN A 248 9.15 13.13 -13.16
N ALA A 249 8.40 14.13 -12.68
CA ALA A 249 8.81 15.01 -11.59
C ALA A 249 7.63 15.25 -10.63
N PRO A 250 7.08 14.20 -9.99
CA PRO A 250 6.01 14.38 -9.03
C PRO A 250 6.49 15.22 -7.84
N ILE A 251 5.60 16.06 -7.33
CA ILE A 251 5.70 16.60 -5.98
C ILE A 251 4.78 15.79 -5.05
N GLY A 252 5.08 15.80 -3.76
CA GLY A 252 4.37 14.95 -2.82
C GLY A 252 4.52 15.39 -1.36
N THR A 253 3.76 14.76 -0.47
CA THR A 253 3.83 14.96 0.98
C THR A 253 4.85 14.02 1.66
N GLY A 254 5.51 13.18 0.87
CA GLY A 254 6.44 12.13 1.29
C GLY A 254 7.80 12.62 1.77
N PRO A 255 8.62 11.68 2.29
CA PRO A 255 9.92 12.00 2.91
C PRO A 255 10.98 12.48 1.93
N TYR A 256 10.82 12.23 0.63
CA TYR A 256 11.79 12.62 -0.39
C TYR A 256 11.15 13.35 -1.58
N VAL A 257 11.97 14.12 -2.30
CA VAL A 257 11.65 14.77 -3.57
C VAL A 257 12.56 14.21 -4.67
N VAL A 258 12.09 14.23 -5.92
CA VAL A 258 12.91 13.82 -7.06
C VAL A 258 13.94 14.93 -7.37
N GLU A 259 15.23 14.60 -7.27
CA GLU A 259 16.31 15.48 -7.74
C GLU A 259 16.58 15.26 -9.22
N SER A 260 16.67 13.99 -9.65
CA SER A 260 16.84 13.64 -11.06
C SER A 260 16.23 12.28 -11.37
N PHE A 261 15.73 12.15 -12.59
CA PHE A 261 15.16 10.90 -13.07
C PHE A 261 15.67 10.58 -14.47
N ALA A 262 16.31 9.43 -14.61
CA ALA A 262 16.70 8.83 -15.87
C ALA A 262 15.85 7.56 -16.07
N PRO A 263 14.77 7.62 -16.87
CA PRO A 263 13.87 6.49 -17.10
C PRO A 263 14.62 5.24 -17.56
N SER A 264 14.25 4.09 -17.02
CA SER A 264 14.90 2.80 -17.26
C SER A 264 16.36 2.71 -16.79
N ASP A 265 16.82 3.67 -15.97
CA ASP A 265 18.17 3.66 -15.41
C ASP A 265 18.17 3.91 -13.89
N GLN A 266 17.95 5.16 -13.45
CA GLN A 266 17.99 5.51 -12.04
C GLN A 266 17.12 6.71 -11.67
N VAL A 267 16.73 6.78 -10.40
CA VAL A 267 16.11 7.95 -9.78
C VAL A 267 17.00 8.38 -8.61
N ILE A 268 17.34 9.66 -8.56
CA ILE A 268 17.99 10.27 -7.41
C ILE A 268 16.97 11.12 -6.68
N PHE A 269 16.86 10.89 -5.39
CA PHE A 269 15.99 11.63 -4.49
C PHE A 269 16.80 12.39 -3.45
N GLN A 270 16.26 13.52 -3.01
CA GLN A 270 16.75 14.29 -1.86
C GLN A 270 15.70 14.33 -0.76
N ALA A 271 16.14 14.42 0.49
CA ALA A 271 15.24 14.59 1.63
C ALA A 271 14.33 15.81 1.42
N ASN A 272 13.01 15.62 1.53
CA ASN A 272 12.04 16.69 1.36
C ASN A 272 12.17 17.67 2.53
N PRO A 273 12.57 18.94 2.33
CA PRO A 273 12.72 19.89 3.44
C PRO A 273 11.39 20.20 4.17
N ASN A 274 10.26 20.01 3.48
CA ASN A 274 8.91 20.31 3.95
C ASN A 274 8.20 19.09 4.55
N TYR A 275 8.89 17.95 4.73
CA TYR A 275 8.26 16.76 5.30
C TYR A 275 7.86 16.99 6.76
N ARG A 276 6.61 16.64 7.09
CA ARG A 276 5.96 16.86 8.40
C ARG A 276 6.73 16.39 9.64
N PHE A 277 7.64 15.43 9.49
CA PHE A 277 8.50 14.97 10.59
C PHE A 277 9.87 15.63 10.50
N PRO A 278 10.20 16.62 11.35
CA PRO A 278 11.39 17.47 11.21
C PRO A 278 12.72 16.71 11.17
N ASP A 279 12.81 15.60 11.91
CA ASP A 279 14.03 14.77 12.06
C ASP A 279 14.11 13.60 11.07
N LYS A 280 13.17 13.48 10.13
CA LYS A 280 13.11 12.40 9.14
C LYS A 280 13.08 12.99 7.73
N PRO A 281 13.58 12.29 6.70
CA PRO A 281 14.27 10.99 6.75
C PRO A 281 15.74 11.12 7.19
N TYR A 282 16.35 10.01 7.62
CA TYR A 282 17.74 10.01 8.10
C TYR A 282 18.79 10.18 7.00
N PHE A 283 18.61 9.52 5.85
CA PHE A 283 19.51 9.65 4.70
C PHE A 283 19.23 10.94 3.93
N ALA A 284 20.29 11.64 3.53
CA ALA A 284 20.17 12.88 2.75
C ALA A 284 19.68 12.60 1.34
N THR A 285 20.17 11.51 0.75
CA THR A 285 19.84 11.13 -0.62
C THR A 285 19.49 9.65 -0.72
N VAL A 286 18.61 9.33 -1.67
CA VAL A 286 18.33 7.95 -2.08
C VAL A 286 18.65 7.82 -3.56
N ASN A 287 19.48 6.85 -3.90
CA ASN A 287 19.75 6.46 -5.28
C ASN A 287 19.05 5.13 -5.55
N LEU A 288 17.92 5.20 -6.26
CA LEU A 288 17.19 4.03 -6.73
C LEU A 288 17.70 3.66 -8.12
N LYS A 289 18.55 2.64 -8.18
CA LYS A 289 19.17 2.16 -9.41
C LYS A 289 18.50 0.89 -9.90
N GLY A 290 18.11 0.88 -11.17
CA GLY A 290 17.58 -0.29 -11.84
C GLY A 290 18.54 -0.96 -12.81
N GLY A 291 18.11 -2.09 -13.38
CA GLY A 291 18.74 -2.66 -14.58
C GLY A 291 19.90 -3.64 -14.34
N GLY A 292 19.98 -4.24 -13.15
CA GLY A 292 20.88 -5.38 -12.88
C GLY A 292 20.19 -6.74 -13.01
N GLU A 293 20.96 -7.82 -13.18
CA GLU A 293 20.43 -9.17 -12.97
C GLU A 293 19.92 -9.32 -11.53
N ALA A 294 18.85 -10.09 -11.33
CA ALA A 294 18.28 -10.32 -9.99
C ALA A 294 19.33 -10.79 -8.97
N ALA A 295 20.32 -11.57 -9.42
CA ALA A 295 21.44 -12.01 -8.58
C ALA A 295 22.33 -10.84 -8.11
N SER A 296 22.63 -9.88 -8.99
CA SER A 296 23.44 -8.70 -8.66
C SER A 296 22.69 -7.75 -7.73
N ALA A 297 21.37 -7.60 -7.90
CA ALA A 297 20.55 -6.81 -6.98
C ALA A 297 20.47 -7.44 -5.58
N ALA A 298 20.48 -8.78 -5.47
CA ALA A 298 20.44 -9.48 -4.19
C ALA A 298 21.78 -9.52 -3.44
N GLN A 299 22.91 -9.25 -4.12
CA GLN A 299 24.26 -9.30 -3.54
C GLN A 299 24.79 -7.95 -3.05
N ALA A 300 24.13 -6.85 -3.40
CA ALA A 300 24.52 -5.49 -3.02
C ALA A 300 23.87 -5.06 -1.71
#